data_AF-A0A2D6TWT7-F1
#
_entry.id   AF-A0A2D6TWT7-F1
#
_cell.length_a   1.000
_cell.length_b   1.000
_cell.length_c   1.000
_cell.angle_alpha   90.00
_cell.angle_beta   90.00
_cell.angle_gamma   90.00
#
_symmetry.space_group_name_H-M   'P 1'
#
loop_
_entity.id
_entity.type
_entity.pdbx_description
1 polymer ?
#
loop_
_entity_poly.entity_id
_entity_poly.type
_entity_poly.pdbx_seq_one_letter_code
_entity_poly.pdbx_strand_id
1 'polypeptide(L)' 'MLMEGILMDKPDSYHRHEALHMSAFLAECVESQIVDNLFIQSDQACLELATQANQILAELYQLIGKTELNV' A
#
# COMPACT_ATOMS: atom_id res chain seq x y z
N MET A 1 15.57 24.00 29.93
CA MET A 1 14.49 23.02 29.74
C MET A 1 13.80 23.39 28.44
N LEU A 2 14.30 22.87 27.33
CA LEU A 2 13.69 23.04 26.01
C LEU A 2 13.18 21.65 25.62
N MET A 3 11.86 21.54 25.44
CA MET A 3 11.26 20.39 24.78
C MET A 3 11.78 20.40 23.35
N GLU A 4 12.80 19.57 23.09
CA GLU A 4 13.20 19.23 21.74
C GLU A 4 12.02 18.52 21.10
N GLY A 5 11.25 19.29 20.33
CA GLY A 5 10.25 18.76 19.43
C GLY A 5 10.92 17.66 18.64
N ILE A 6 10.30 16.48 18.66
CA ILE A 6 10.68 15.32 17.88
C ILE A 6 10.94 15.84 16.47
N LEU A 7 12.21 15.93 16.09
CA LEU A 7 12.61 16.10 14.70
C LEU A 7 11.96 14.90 14.01
N MET A 8 10.83 15.12 13.35
CA MET A 8 10.30 14.18 12.38
C MET A 8 11.36 14.15 11.28
N ASP A 9 12.32 13.26 11.44
CA ASP A 9 13.28 12.94 10.40
C ASP A 9 12.45 12.63 9.15
N LYS A 10 12.75 13.34 8.07
CA LYS A 10 12.11 13.07 6.78
C LYS A 10 12.30 11.58 6.50
N PRO A 11 11.25 10.84 6.11
CA PRO A 11 11.36 9.41 5.87
C PRO A 11 12.51 9.15 4.90
N ASP A 12 13.51 8.42 5.38
CA ASP A 12 14.73 8.10 4.65
C ASP A 12 14.49 6.98 3.61
N SER A 13 15.56 6.48 2.99
CA SER A 13 15.47 5.37 2.03
C SER A 13 14.87 4.11 2.65
N TYR A 14 15.13 3.83 3.92
CA TYR A 14 14.63 2.65 4.60
C TYR A 14 13.10 2.72 4.75
N HIS A 15 12.58 3.84 5.26
CA HIS A 15 11.13 4.02 5.43
C HIS A 15 10.37 3.92 4.10
N ARG A 16 10.96 4.42 3.00
CA ARG A 16 10.37 4.26 1.66
C ARG A 16 10.42 2.83 1.16
N HIS A 17 11.54 2.14 1.34
CA HIS A 17 11.71 0.74 0.96
C HIS A 17 10.68 -0.15 1.67
N GLU A 18 10.52 0.04 2.99
CA GLU A 18 9.52 -0.67 3.78
C GLU A 18 8.09 -0.36 3.28
N ALA A 19 7.77 0.91 3.01
CA ALA A 19 6.45 1.28 2.48
C ALA A 19 6.17 0.66 1.09
N LEU A 20 7.19 0.56 0.24
CA LEU A 20 7.11 -0.09 -1.06
C LEU A 20 6.84 -1.59 -0.91
N HIS A 21 7.59 -2.27 -0.06
CA HIS A 21 7.37 -3.69 0.25
C HIS A 21 5.98 -3.95 0.86
N MET A 22 5.56 -3.12 1.81
CA MET A 22 4.26 -3.28 2.44
C MET A 22 3.10 -3.05 1.48
N SER A 23 3.21 -2.08 0.57
CA SER A 23 2.17 -1.83 -0.44
C SER A 23 2.03 -3.02 -1.39
N ALA A 24 3.14 -3.61 -1.84
CA ALA A 24 3.14 -4.81 -2.67
C ALA A 24 2.56 -6.02 -1.93
N PHE A 25 3.04 -6.28 -0.70
CA PHE A 25 2.57 -7.39 0.13
C PHE A 25 1.05 -7.31 0.38
N LEU A 26 0.54 -6.13 0.75
CA LEU A 26 -0.89 -5.95 0.99
C LEU A 26 -1.71 -6.13 -0.29
N ALA A 27 -1.22 -5.66 -1.45
CA ALA A 27 -1.91 -5.88 -2.72
C ALA A 27 -2.07 -7.39 -2.99
N GLU A 28 -0.98 -8.16 -2.88
CA GLU A 28 -1.00 -9.62 -3.04
C GLU A 28 -1.93 -10.31 -2.04
N CYS A 29 -1.98 -9.85 -0.78
CA CYS A 29 -2.93 -10.37 0.21
C CYS A 29 -4.39 -10.07 -0.17
N VAL A 30 -4.70 -8.87 -0.65
CA VAL A 30 -6.07 -8.53 -1.08
C VAL A 30 -6.47 -9.40 -2.27
N GLU A 31 -5.59 -9.59 -3.24
CA GLU A 31 -5.86 -10.46 -4.40
C GLU A 31 -6.11 -11.91 -3.96
N SER A 32 -5.12 -12.53 -3.32
CA SER A 32 -5.15 -13.97 -3.02
C SER A 32 -6.07 -14.40 -1.88
N GLN A 33 -6.45 -13.49 -0.97
CA GLN A 33 -7.24 -13.85 0.21
C GLN A 33 -8.62 -13.18 0.26
N ILE A 34 -8.79 -12.03 -0.40
CA ILE A 34 -10.06 -11.28 -0.39
C ILE A 34 -10.77 -11.43 -1.74
N VAL A 35 -10.13 -11.06 -2.85
CA VAL A 35 -10.75 -11.16 -4.18
C VAL A 35 -11.06 -12.62 -4.54
N ASP A 36 -10.19 -13.56 -4.17
CA ASP A 36 -10.40 -14.99 -4.38
C ASP A 36 -11.40 -15.65 -3.41
N ASN A 37 -11.94 -14.91 -2.45
CA ASN A 37 -12.91 -15.44 -1.50
C ASN A 37 -14.30 -15.64 -2.14
N LEU A 38 -14.87 -16.84 -2.02
CA LEU A 38 -16.17 -17.18 -2.62
C LEU A 38 -17.33 -16.27 -2.19
N PHE A 39 -17.33 -15.79 -0.93
CA PHE A 39 -18.37 -14.87 -0.46
C PHE A 39 -18.23 -13.51 -1.17
N ILE A 40 -17.01 -12.99 -1.26
CA ILE A 40 -16.71 -11.72 -1.95
C ILE A 40 -17.08 -11.82 -3.43
N GLN A 41 -16.76 -12.93 -4.10
CA GLN A 41 -17.11 -13.15 -5.52
C GLN A 41 -18.62 -13.31 -5.76
N SER A 42 -19.37 -13.75 -4.76
CA SER A 42 -20.82 -13.96 -4.87
C SER A 42 -21.65 -12.66 -4.76
N ASP A 43 -21.05 -11.58 -4.26
CA ASP A 43 -21.67 -10.26 -4.14
C ASP A 43 -20.90 -9.23 -4.98
N GLN A 44 -21.54 -8.72 -6.02
CA GLN A 44 -20.94 -7.77 -6.97
C GLN A 44 -20.40 -6.50 -6.27
N ALA A 45 -21.11 -5.97 -5.26
CA ALA A 45 -20.67 -4.78 -4.56
C ALA A 45 -19.43 -5.07 -3.69
N CYS A 46 -19.37 -6.25 -3.07
CA CYS A 46 -18.18 -6.68 -2.35
C CYS A 46 -16.98 -6.88 -3.28
N LEU A 47 -17.17 -7.54 -4.43
CA LEU A 47 -16.13 -7.77 -5.41
C LEU A 47 -15.55 -6.46 -5.97
N GLU A 48 -16.41 -5.47 -6.25
CA GLU A 48 -16.00 -4.15 -6.70
C GLU A 48 -15.11 -3.44 -5.67
N LEU A 49 -15.50 -3.46 -4.39
CA LEU A 49 -14.70 -2.85 -3.32
C LEU A 49 -13.37 -3.58 -3.11
N ALA A 50 -13.35 -4.91 -3.15
CA ALA A 50 -12.12 -5.69 -3.01
C ALA A 50 -11.13 -5.43 -4.17
N THR A 51 -11.65 -5.37 -5.40
CA THR A 51 -10.86 -5.06 -6.60
C THR A 51 -10.32 -3.63 -6.53
N GLN A 52 -11.14 -2.67 -6.12
CA GLN A 52 -10.70 -1.28 -5.95
C GLN A 52 -9.61 -1.15 -4.86
N ALA A 53 -9.72 -1.88 -3.76
CA ALA A 53 -8.70 -1.88 -2.71
C ALA A 53 -7.34 -2.41 -3.23
N ASN A 54 -7.35 -3.52 -3.98
CA ASN A 54 -6.13 -4.04 -4.62
C ASN A 54 -5.52 -3.02 -5.59
N GLN A 55 -6.35 -2.40 -6.44
CA GLN A 55 -5.91 -1.38 -7.39
C GLN A 55 -5.27 -0.16 -6.70
N ILE A 56 -5.87 0.34 -5.62
CA ILE A 56 -5.32 1.46 -4.84
C ILE A 56 -3.96 1.11 -4.23
N LEU A 57 -3.77 -0.12 -3.75
CA LEU A 57 -2.49 -0.58 -3.21
C LEU A 57 -1.41 -0.69 -4.30
N ALA A 58 -1.78 -1.17 -5.48
CA ALA A 58 -0.88 -1.19 -6.64
C ALA A 58 -0.50 0.23 -7.09
N GLU A 59 -1.44 1.18 -7.10
CA GLU A 59 -1.17 2.59 -7.40
C GLU A 59 -0.24 3.23 -6.37
N LEU A 60 -0.45 2.95 -5.09
CA LEU A 60 0.42 3.40 -4.01
C LEU A 60 1.85 2.87 -4.19
N TYR A 61 2.00 1.57 -4.46
CA TYR A 61 3.28 0.95 -4.78
C TYR A 61 4.00 1.69 -5.93
N GLN A 62 3.29 1.93 -7.03
CA GLN A 62 3.84 2.64 -8.18
C GLN A 62 4.23 4.09 -7.86
N LEU A 63 3.43 4.78 -7.05
CA LEU A 63 3.72 6.15 -6.63
C LEU A 63 4.98 6.23 -5.76
N ILE A 64 5.15 5.29 -4.83
CA ILE A 64 6.35 5.19 -4.00
C ILE A 64 7.57 4.90 -4.89
N GLY A 65 7.48 3.91 -5.79
CA GLY A 65 8.59 3.53 -6.68
C GLY A 65 9.00 4.63 -7.67
N LYS A 66 8.05 5.44 -8.17
CA LYS A 66 8.37 6.61 -9.03
C LYS A 66 9.20 7.67 -8.33
N THR A 67 9.15 7.75 -7.00
CA THR A 67 9.98 8.68 -6.23
C THR A 67 11.48 8.32 -6.32
N GLU A 68 11.84 7.10 -6.76
CA GLU A 68 13.23 6.67 -6.98
C GLU A 68 13.82 7.09 -8.34
N LEU A 69 12.99 7.40 -9.34
CA LEU A 69 13.42 7.59 -10.74
C LEU A 69 13.66 9.05 -11.16
N ASN A 70 13.64 10.01 -10.22
CA ASN A 70 14.11 11.38 -10.50
C ASN A 70 15.65 11.46 -10.43
N VAL A 71 16.32 10.65 -11.26
CA VAL A 71 17.75 10.77 -11.62
C VAL A 71 17.82 11.13 -13.09
#